data_AF-A0A1M4UNM6-F1
#
_entry.id   AF-A0A1M4UNM6-F1
#
_cell.length_a   1.000
_cell.length_b   1.000
_cell.length_c   1.000
_cell.angle_alpha   90.00
_cell.angle_beta   90.00
_cell.angle_gamma   90.00
#
_symmetry.space_group_name_H-M   'P 1'
#
loop_
_entity.id
_entity.type
_entity.pdbx_description
1 polymer ?
#
loop_
_entity_poly.entity_id
_entity_poly.type
_entity_poly.pdbx_seq_one_letter_code
_entity_poly.pdbx_strand_id
1 'polypeptide(L)'
;MVFYRIYKYISNVFIFTIMYEGGYFTVEVLKVSAKSKPKSVAGALAAVLREKSSAEIQAVGAGAVNQAVKAIAIARGFVAPNGIDLIAIPAFSEIEIDGEMRTAIKFIVEPR
;
A
#
# COMPACT_ATOMS: atom_id res chain seq x y z
N MET A 1 -22.40 4.98 29.26
CA MET A 1 -21.86 6.35 29.08
C MET A 1 -20.41 6.42 29.59
N VAL A 2 -19.46 5.72 28.95
CA VAL A 2 -17.99 5.93 29.07
C VAL A 2 -17.28 5.67 27.71
N PHE A 3 -18.01 5.31 26.66
CA PHE A 3 -17.47 4.81 25.38
C PHE A 3 -17.00 5.89 24.39
N TYR A 4 -17.03 7.18 24.74
CA TYR A 4 -16.83 8.29 23.80
C TYR A 4 -15.63 9.21 24.11
N ARG A 5 -14.76 8.86 25.07
CA ARG A 5 -13.74 9.78 25.59
C ARG A 5 -12.27 9.35 25.47
N ILE A 6 -11.96 8.13 25.00
CA ILE A 6 -10.55 7.64 24.96
C ILE A 6 -9.92 7.65 23.56
N TYR A 7 -10.68 7.49 22.46
CA TYR A 7 -10.05 7.27 21.14
C TYR A 7 -9.89 8.51 20.25
N LYS A 8 -10.26 9.72 20.72
CA LYS A 8 -10.16 10.93 19.90
C LYS A 8 -8.88 11.75 20.13
N TYR A 9 -7.96 11.36 21.03
CA TYR A 9 -6.92 12.31 21.45
C TYR A 9 -5.49 11.81 21.70
N ILE A 10 -5.12 10.57 21.39
CA ILE A 10 -3.72 10.14 21.54
C ILE A 10 -3.31 9.32 20.31
N SER A 11 -2.25 9.79 19.65
CA SER A 11 -1.53 9.25 18.48
C SER A 11 -2.30 9.16 17.15
N ASN A 12 -2.19 10.23 16.37
CA ASN A 12 -2.27 10.19 14.91
C ASN A 12 -1.39 9.05 14.35
N VAL A 13 -2.00 8.14 13.58
CA VAL A 13 -1.37 7.24 12.60
C VAL A 13 -0.54 6.06 13.14
N PHE A 14 -0.96 5.39 14.21
CA PHE A 14 -0.41 4.07 14.55
C PHE A 14 -1.53 3.13 15.02
N ILE A 15 -1.58 1.93 14.43
CA ILE A 15 -2.48 0.81 14.75
C ILE A 15 -3.85 0.89 14.05
N PHE A 16 -3.84 0.64 12.74
CA PHE A 16 -5.00 0.04 12.05
C PHE A 16 -4.95 -1.48 12.25
N THR A 17 -5.02 -1.93 13.51
CA THR A 17 -5.09 -3.35 13.88
C THR A 17 -6.49 -3.60 14.42
N ILE A 18 -7.36 -4.15 13.58
CA ILE A 18 -8.59 -4.77 14.04
C ILE A 18 -8.28 -6.24 14.31
N MET A 19 -8.31 -6.61 15.58
CA MET A 19 -8.26 -8.00 16.05
C MET A 19 -9.66 -8.61 15.84
N TYR A 20 -9.85 -9.46 14.83
CA TYR A 20 -10.96 -10.42 14.79
C TYR A 20 -10.40 -11.80 15.07
N GLU A 21 -11.16 -12.63 15.80
CA GLU A 21 -10.76 -13.98 16.20
C GLU A 21 -10.30 -14.81 14.99
N GLY A 22 -8.99 -15.02 14.81
CA GLY A 22 -8.46 -15.97 13.83
C GLY A 22 -7.18 -15.62 13.07
N GLY A 23 -6.63 -14.40 13.12
CA GLY A 23 -5.32 -14.15 12.49
C GLY A 23 -4.97 -12.68 12.25
N TYR A 24 -3.67 -12.38 12.22
CA TYR A 24 -3.14 -11.06 11.86
C TYR A 24 -3.32 -10.82 10.35
N PHE A 25 -4.10 -9.82 9.96
CA PHE A 25 -4.13 -9.35 8.56
C PHE A 25 -2.80 -8.65 8.24
N THR A 26 -1.88 -9.35 7.57
CA THR A 26 -0.65 -8.74 7.05
C THR A 26 -0.92 -8.15 5.66
N VAL A 27 -0.99 -6.83 5.59
CA VAL A 27 -1.01 -6.11 4.31
C VAL A 27 0.31 -6.36 3.61
N GLU A 28 0.27 -6.78 2.35
CA GLU A 28 1.47 -7.02 1.57
C GLU A 28 2.10 -5.68 1.15
N VAL A 29 3.37 -5.47 1.49
CA VAL A 29 4.07 -4.21 1.21
C VAL A 29 5.10 -4.41 0.10
N LEU A 30 4.89 -3.74 -1.03
CA LEU A 30 5.80 -3.69 -2.16
C LEU A 30 6.66 -2.42 -2.11
N LYS A 31 7.95 -2.58 -1.79
CA LYS A 31 8.90 -1.46 -1.79
C LYS A 31 9.42 -1.18 -3.20
N VAL A 32 9.31 0.06 -3.65
CA VAL A 32 9.69 0.50 -5.00
C VAL A 32 10.83 1.51 -4.92
N SER A 33 11.80 1.37 -5.82
CA SER A 33 12.93 2.27 -5.99
C SER A 33 12.92 2.89 -7.39
N ALA A 34 13.75 3.90 -7.63
CA ALA A 34 13.90 4.48 -8.97
C ALA A 34 14.38 3.47 -10.03
N LYS A 35 15.08 2.41 -9.61
CA LYS A 35 15.61 1.33 -10.47
C LYS A 35 14.61 0.18 -10.68
N SER A 36 13.50 0.17 -9.94
CA SER A 36 12.48 -0.87 -10.06
C SER A 36 11.87 -0.87 -11.46
N LYS A 37 11.71 -2.04 -12.06
CA LYS A 37 11.08 -2.19 -13.38
C LYS A 37 9.55 -2.19 -13.21
N PRO A 38 8.81 -1.22 -13.79
CA PRO A 38 7.36 -1.11 -13.58
C PRO A 38 6.58 -2.39 -13.88
N LYS A 39 6.93 -3.10 -14.95
CA LYS A 39 6.28 -4.36 -15.34
C LYS A 39 6.48 -5.47 -14.30
N SER A 40 7.64 -5.54 -13.65
CA SER A 40 7.91 -6.52 -12.59
C SER A 40 7.10 -6.21 -11.33
N VAL A 41 7.07 -4.94 -10.91
CA VAL A 41 6.25 -4.48 -9.77
C VAL A 41 4.76 -4.72 -10.05
N ALA A 42 4.31 -4.45 -11.28
CA ALA A 42 2.93 -4.70 -11.69
C ALA A 42 2.54 -6.18 -11.64
N GLY A 43 3.46 -7.07 -12.01
CA GLY A 43 3.25 -8.52 -11.90
C GLY A 43 3.08 -8.97 -10.45
N ALA A 44 3.96 -8.48 -9.55
CA ALA A 44 3.85 -8.76 -8.12
C ALA A 44 2.54 -8.19 -7.55
N LEU A 45 2.20 -6.94 -7.85
CA LEU A 45 0.95 -6.32 -7.43
C LEU A 45 -0.28 -7.11 -7.91
N ALA A 46 -0.31 -7.52 -9.18
CA ALA A 46 -1.42 -8.29 -9.72
C ALA A 46 -1.53 -9.70 -9.10
N ALA A 47 -0.41 -10.33 -8.72
CA ALA A 47 -0.44 -11.59 -7.98
C ALA A 47 -1.09 -11.40 -6.60
N VAL A 48 -0.64 -10.37 -5.86
CA VAL A 48 -1.21 -10.03 -4.55
C VAL A 48 -2.71 -9.73 -4.66
N LEU A 49 -3.14 -8.93 -5.63
CA LEU A 49 -4.55 -8.52 -5.78
C LEU A 49 -5.50 -9.66 -6.20
N ARG A 50 -4.98 -10.78 -6.71
CA ARG A 50 -5.79 -11.97 -7.00
C ARG A 50 -5.99 -12.86 -5.78
N GLU A 51 -5.02 -12.85 -4.86
CA GLU A 51 -5.04 -13.66 -3.63
C GLU A 51 -5.62 -12.90 -2.43
N LYS A 52 -5.30 -11.61 -2.35
CA LYS A 52 -5.67 -10.67 -1.28
C LYS A 52 -6.42 -9.49 -1.88
N SER A 53 -7.33 -8.91 -1.11
CA SER A 53 -8.14 -7.77 -1.58
C SER A 53 -7.40 -6.43 -1.56
N SER A 54 -6.16 -6.35 -1.08
CA SER A 54 -5.44 -5.07 -0.94
C SER A 54 -3.92 -5.27 -0.89
N ALA A 55 -3.18 -4.27 -1.37
CA ALA A 55 -1.73 -4.19 -1.31
C ALA A 55 -1.28 -2.76 -1.02
N GLU A 56 -0.13 -2.60 -0.38
CA GLU A 56 0.52 -1.31 -0.18
C GLU A 56 1.79 -1.21 -1.04
N ILE A 57 1.95 -0.14 -1.81
CA ILE A 57 3.21 0.19 -2.48
C ILE A 57 3.87 1.35 -1.74
N GLN A 58 5.11 1.19 -1.30
CA GLN A 58 5.89 2.25 -0.66
C GLN A 58 7.03 2.72 -1.58
N ALA A 59 7.20 4.02 -1.72
CA ALA A 59 8.21 4.64 -2.58
C ALA A 59 8.81 5.90 -1.95
N VAL A 60 10.13 6.03 -2.02
CA VAL A 60 10.87 7.22 -1.56
C VAL A 60 11.55 7.91 -2.74
N GLY A 61 11.25 9.20 -2.90
CA GLY A 61 11.79 10.05 -3.98
C GLY A 61 11.04 9.94 -5.30
N ALA A 62 11.14 11.00 -6.12
CA ALA A 62 10.35 11.16 -7.35
C ALA A 62 10.51 10.00 -8.35
N GLY A 63 11.73 9.47 -8.49
CA GLY A 63 12.00 8.33 -9.37
C GLY A 63 11.23 7.08 -8.97
N ALA A 64 11.23 6.73 -7.68
CA ALA A 64 10.51 5.57 -7.17
C ALA A 64 8.99 5.75 -7.30
N VAL A 65 8.47 6.94 -6.99
CA VAL A 65 7.05 7.27 -7.12
C VAL A 65 6.59 7.12 -8.57
N ASN A 66 7.37 7.62 -9.54
CA ASN A 66 7.06 7.43 -10.96
C ASN A 66 7.00 5.95 -11.35
N GLN A 67 7.92 5.11 -10.86
CA GLN A 67 7.87 3.67 -11.13
C GLN A 67 6.65 3.00 -10.48
N ALA A 68 6.28 3.40 -9.27
CA ALA A 68 5.09 2.89 -8.57
C ALA A 68 3.81 3.21 -9.36
N VAL A 69 3.63 4.47 -9.78
CA VAL A 69 2.46 4.89 -10.57
C VAL A 69 2.39 4.15 -11.91
N LYS A 70 3.52 3.99 -12.62
CA LYS A 70 3.59 3.18 -13.84
C LYS A 70 3.21 1.72 -13.59
N ALA A 71 3.66 1.15 -12.48
CA ALA A 71 3.33 -0.22 -12.11
C ALA A 71 1.84 -0.39 -11.81
N ILE A 72 1.22 0.54 -11.09
CA ILE A 72 -0.23 0.54 -10.81
C ILE A 72 -1.03 0.59 -12.13
N ALA A 73 -0.64 1.47 -13.06
CA ALA A 73 -1.29 1.58 -14.36
C ALA A 73 -1.21 0.27 -15.17
N ILE A 74 -0.04 -0.39 -15.17
CA ILE A 74 0.14 -1.69 -15.84
C ILE A 74 -0.66 -2.79 -15.13
N ALA A 75 -0.63 -2.82 -13.79
CA ALA A 75 -1.34 -3.82 -12.99
C ALA A 75 -2.85 -3.78 -13.23
N ARG A 76 -3.43 -2.58 -13.38
CA ARG A 76 -4.84 -2.42 -13.76
C ARG A 76 -5.18 -3.18 -15.05
N GLY A 77 -4.30 -3.12 -16.06
CA GLY A 77 -4.45 -3.91 -17.28
C GLY A 77 -4.29 -5.43 -17.09
N PHE A 78 -3.46 -5.85 -16.13
CA PHE A 78 -3.25 -7.28 -15.83
C PHE A 78 -4.42 -7.93 -15.08
N VAL A 79 -5.17 -7.15 -14.30
CA VAL A 79 -6.30 -7.67 -13.50
C VAL A 79 -7.66 -7.41 -14.16
N ALA A 80 -7.74 -6.52 -15.15
CA ALA A 80 -8.98 -6.27 -15.90
C ALA A 80 -9.62 -7.54 -16.51
N PRO A 81 -8.87 -8.51 -17.10
CA PRO A 81 -9.45 -9.77 -17.58
C PRO A 81 -10.10 -10.63 -16.48
N ASN A 82 -9.75 -10.40 -15.21
CA ASN A 82 -10.35 -11.05 -14.06
C ASN A 82 -11.60 -10.30 -13.53
N GLY A 83 -12.05 -9.24 -14.22
CA GLY A 83 -13.18 -8.41 -13.79
C GLY A 83 -12.85 -7.47 -12.63
N ILE A 84 -11.57 -7.27 -12.32
CA ILE A 84 -11.12 -6.41 -11.22
C ILE A 84 -10.81 -5.01 -11.77
N ASP A 85 -11.48 -3.98 -11.26
CA ASP A 85 -11.09 -2.57 -11.46
C ASP A 85 -10.37 -2.05 -10.22
N LEU A 86 -9.26 -1.36 -10.40
CA LEU A 86 -8.39 -0.93 -9.30
C LEU A 86 -8.54 0.56 -9.00
N ILE A 87 -8.53 0.88 -7.71
CA ILE A 87 -8.28 2.22 -7.19
C ILE A 87 -6.90 2.30 -6.53
N ALA A 88 -6.32 3.50 -6.50
CA ALA A 88 -5.07 3.77 -5.80
C ALA A 88 -5.24 5.01 -4.93
N ILE A 89 -4.98 4.86 -3.64
CA ILE A 89 -5.16 5.90 -2.63
C ILE A 89 -3.76 6.34 -2.15
N PRO A 90 -3.24 7.49 -2.61
CA PRO A 90 -1.94 7.97 -2.17
C PRO A 90 -2.02 8.54 -0.74
N ALA A 91 -0.98 8.29 0.05
CA ALA A 91 -0.81 8.89 1.37
C ALA A 91 0.68 9.12 1.67
N PHE A 92 0.98 10.05 2.58
CA PHE A 92 2.31 10.12 3.17
C PHE A 92 2.51 8.99 4.18
N SER A 93 3.74 8.53 4.30
CA SER A 93 4.19 7.63 5.35
C SER A 93 5.58 8.03 5.78
N GLU A 94 5.94 7.74 7.02
CA GLU A 94 7.34 7.78 7.45
C GLU A 94 7.88 6.34 7.44
N ILE A 95 9.08 6.15 6.90
CA ILE A 95 9.77 4.85 6.91
C ILE A 95 11.22 5.04 7.33
N GLU A 96 11.77 4.06 8.02
CA GLU A 96 13.18 4.05 8.40
C GLU A 96 14.03 3.46 7.26
N ILE A 97 15.05 4.20 6.83
CA ILE A 97 16.06 3.77 5.87
C ILE A 97 17.42 4.15 6.45
N ASP A 98 18.31 3.16 6.61
CA ASP A 98 19.67 3.36 7.13
C ASP A 98 19.72 4.10 8.48
N GLY A 99 18.74 3.84 9.36
CA GLY A 99 18.62 4.48 10.67
C GLY A 99 18.02 5.91 10.64
N GLU A 100 17.66 6.42 9.46
CA GLU A 100 17.03 7.72 9.30
C GLU A 100 15.55 7.59 8.92
N MET A 101 14.70 8.37 9.60
CA MET A 101 13.29 8.50 9.21
C MET A 101 13.19 9.33 7.93
N ARG A 102 12.54 8.76 6.92
CA ARG A 102 12.33 9.41 5.62
C ARG A 102 10.85 9.47 5.29
N THR A 103 10.43 10.60 4.74
CA THR A 103 9.08 10.73 4.17
C THR A 103 9.00 9.93 2.87
N ALA A 104 8.08 8.97 2.86
CA ALA A 104 7.69 8.18 1.72
C ALA A 104 6.30 8.58 1.22
N ILE A 105 6.04 8.27 -0.05
CA ILE A 105 4.67 8.15 -0.54
C ILE A 105 4.32 6.67 -0.51
N LYS A 106 3.14 6.37 0.03
CA LYS A 106 2.53 5.06 -0.12
C LYS A 106 1.28 5.14 -0.98
N PHE A 107 0.99 4.05 -1.68
CA PHE A 107 -0.25 3.83 -2.41
C PHE A 107 -0.93 2.61 -1.84
N ILE A 108 -2.13 2.79 -1.30
CA ILE A 108 -3.01 1.67 -0.99
C ILE A 108 -3.74 1.33 -2.28
N VAL A 109 -3.65 0.08 -2.73
CA VAL A 109 -4.21 -0.38 -3.99
C VAL A 109 -5.17 -1.52 -3.70
N GLU A 110 -6.41 -1.37 -4.13
CA GLU A 110 -7.49 -2.32 -3.87
C GLU A 110 -8.51 -2.32 -5.02
N PRO A 111 -9.30 -3.40 -5.17
CA PRO A 111 -10.48 -3.41 -6.03
C PRO A 111 -11.47 -2.32 -5.61
N ARG A 112 -12.19 -1.77 -6.59
CA ARG A 112 -13.29 -0.83 -6.36
C ARG A 112 -14.54 -1.49 -5.80
#